data_AF-A8WLF1-F1
#
_entry.id   AF-A8WLF1-F1
#
_cell.length_a   1.000
_cell.length_b   1.000
_cell.length_c   1.000
_cell.angle_alpha   90.00
_cell.angle_beta   90.00
_cell.angle_gamma   90.00
#
_symmetry.space_group_name_H-M   'P 1'
#
loop_
_entity.id
_entity.type
_entity.pdbx_description
1 polymer ?
#
loop_
_entity_poly.entity_id
_entity_poly.type
_entity_poly.pdbx_seq_one_letter_code
_entity_poly.pdbx_strand_id
1 'polypeptide(L)'
;MDEISVTILDEVVDDEVMKWATITQMSYGSVSIVFMILFFLIIGVKKHFFQSSFYFLVRFDMFTNFLVYCNTWVAIRFDYNPWTIFIPKAIETIFPGLLTYLKYMPYFWFHLHFYTSALLTAHRLSSVAFPYNYEKFWKSLWSKSAIMSLTVIFSHVPNYWWDGHLYEVFFENGQLVCITYLKHLQDSYDLVGVCSVIYFGFNLTLFYKATRKTSSFIIESNQKKEITRKMNKIALTYATVYFLEVTWSVFNFANNYLQFLPLSLQRWNNLALTFASDVFTLSLPYILAIYDKNIRRALCGEAKPSTNTTGLFVTS
;
A
#
# COMPACT_ATOMS: atom_id res chain seq x y z
N MET A 1 32.83 -3.69 -16.83
CA MET A 1 32.79 -3.98 -15.39
C MET A 1 31.55 -3.28 -14.88
N ASP A 2 30.62 -4.04 -14.30
CA ASP A 2 29.47 -3.41 -13.65
C ASP A 2 29.98 -2.56 -12.49
N GLU A 3 29.49 -1.33 -12.39
CA GLU A 3 29.86 -0.41 -11.33
C GLU A 3 29.18 -0.88 -10.04
N ILE A 4 30.00 -1.25 -9.05
CA ILE A 4 29.56 -1.82 -7.79
C ILE A 4 29.92 -0.86 -6.67
N SER A 5 28.95 -0.60 -5.78
CA SER A 5 29.17 0.10 -4.52
C SER A 5 29.13 -0.90 -3.37
N VAL A 6 30.18 -0.90 -2.54
CA VAL A 6 30.27 -1.76 -1.35
C VAL A 6 30.01 -0.89 -0.12
N THR A 7 29.01 -1.24 0.67
CA THR A 7 28.68 -0.56 1.91
C THR A 7 28.82 -1.52 3.09
N ILE A 8 29.63 -1.15 4.08
CA ILE A 8 29.71 -1.87 5.35
C ILE A 8 28.57 -1.37 6.22
N LEU A 9 27.55 -2.19 6.44
CA LEU A 9 26.34 -1.77 7.18
C LEU A 9 26.63 -1.51 8.67
N ASP A 10 27.76 -1.99 9.19
CA ASP A 10 28.24 -1.72 10.55
C ASP A 10 28.83 -0.31 10.73
N GLU A 11 29.29 0.30 9.65
CA GLU A 11 29.86 1.65 9.63
C GLU A 11 28.80 2.63 9.12
N VAL A 12 27.64 2.67 9.79
CA VAL A 12 26.52 3.53 9.40
C VAL A 12 27.02 4.98 9.24
N VAL A 13 26.91 5.49 8.01
CA VAL A 13 27.25 6.87 7.66
C VAL A 13 26.45 7.81 8.56
N ASP A 14 27.13 8.80 9.13
CA ASP A 14 26.61 9.73 10.14
C ASP A 14 25.61 10.76 9.55
N ASP A 15 24.55 10.28 8.90
CA ASP A 15 23.46 11.11 8.40
C ASP A 15 22.38 11.25 9.49
N GLU A 16 22.56 12.26 10.34
CA GLU A 16 21.61 12.62 11.41
C GLU A 16 20.18 12.86 10.89
N VAL A 17 20.02 13.41 9.68
CA VAL A 17 18.68 13.69 9.13
C VAL A 17 17.95 12.38 8.82
N MET A 18 18.63 11.41 8.21
CA MET A 18 18.07 10.10 7.88
C MET A 18 17.77 9.29 9.15
N LYS A 19 18.62 9.40 10.18
CA LYS A 19 18.37 8.80 11.50
C LYS A 19 17.07 9.33 12.11
N TRP A 20 16.92 10.65 12.24
CA TRP A 20 15.73 11.27 12.83
C TRP A 20 14.46 11.05 12.01
N ALA A 21 14.58 11.10 10.68
CA ALA A 21 13.48 10.75 9.79
C ALA A 21 13.02 9.32 10.04
N THR A 22 13.94 8.35 10.07
CA THR A 22 13.64 6.94 10.30
C THR A 22 12.95 6.69 11.65
N ILE A 23 13.45 7.31 12.73
CA ILE A 23 12.83 7.22 14.07
C ILE A 23 11.40 7.75 14.04
N THR A 24 11.18 8.89 13.39
CA THR A 24 9.84 9.48 13.22
C THR A 24 8.92 8.53 12.46
N GLN A 25 9.41 7.99 11.33
CA GLN A 25 8.68 7.04 10.49
C GLN A 25 8.25 5.79 11.26
N MET A 26 9.16 5.20 12.02
CA MET A 26 8.89 4.02 12.83
C MET A 26 7.91 4.32 13.98
N SER A 27 7.97 5.51 14.57
CA SER A 27 7.11 5.90 15.69
C SER A 27 5.65 5.97 15.29
N TYR A 28 5.29 6.73 14.24
CA TYR A 28 3.91 6.79 13.78
C TYR A 28 3.45 5.50 13.11
N GLY A 29 4.37 4.77 12.46
CA GLY A 29 4.02 3.55 11.77
C GLY A 29 3.77 2.38 12.71
N SER A 30 4.44 2.32 13.85
CA SER A 30 4.14 1.35 14.91
C SER A 30 2.70 1.50 15.42
N VAL A 31 2.26 2.73 15.67
CA VAL A 31 0.86 3.02 16.04
C VAL A 31 -0.09 2.54 14.93
N SER A 32 0.24 2.85 13.68
CA SER A 32 -0.59 2.50 12.52
C SER A 32 -0.68 0.98 12.29
N ILE A 33 0.39 0.23 12.51
CA ILE A 33 0.40 -1.25 12.47
C ILE A 33 -0.61 -1.80 13.49
N VAL A 34 -0.60 -1.29 14.72
CA VAL A 34 -1.53 -1.74 15.76
C VAL A 34 -2.97 -1.53 15.29
N PHE A 35 -3.28 -0.36 14.72
CA PHE A 35 -4.59 -0.10 14.12
C PHE A 35 -4.92 -1.05 12.96
N MET A 36 -3.98 -1.33 12.05
CA MET A 36 -4.20 -2.28 10.96
C MET A 36 -4.50 -3.68 11.47
N ILE A 37 -3.74 -4.19 12.44
CA ILE A 37 -3.97 -5.51 13.04
C ILE A 37 -5.37 -5.57 13.67
N LEU A 38 -5.74 -4.55 14.45
CA LEU A 38 -7.06 -4.48 15.08
C LEU A 38 -8.19 -4.49 14.04
N PHE A 39 -8.08 -3.69 12.99
CA PHE A 39 -9.10 -3.62 11.93
C PHE A 39 -9.16 -4.93 11.14
N PHE A 40 -8.01 -5.51 10.81
CA PHE A 40 -7.92 -6.79 10.12
C PHE A 40 -8.64 -7.90 10.90
N LEU A 41 -8.42 -7.98 12.22
CA LEU A 41 -9.08 -8.95 13.10
C LEU A 41 -10.59 -8.69 13.20
N ILE A 42 -11.02 -7.44 13.38
CA ILE A 42 -12.45 -7.10 13.48
C ILE A 42 -13.20 -7.49 12.21
N ILE A 43 -12.63 -7.17 11.05
CA ILE A 43 -13.21 -7.49 9.74
C ILE A 43 -13.15 -9.01 9.48
N GLY A 44 -12.12 -9.68 9.99
CA GLY A 44 -11.93 -11.14 9.89
C GLY A 44 -12.91 -11.96 10.71
N VAL A 45 -13.23 -11.53 11.93
CA VAL A 45 -14.04 -12.31 12.88
C VAL A 45 -15.55 -12.08 12.72
N LYS A 46 -15.98 -10.83 12.44
CA LYS A 46 -17.41 -10.51 12.41
C LYS A 46 -18.04 -10.94 11.08
N LYS A 47 -18.99 -11.89 11.14
CA LYS A 47 -19.71 -12.48 9.98
C LYS A 47 -20.24 -11.45 8.98
N HIS A 48 -20.82 -10.34 9.47
CA HIS A 48 -21.33 -9.26 8.63
C HIS A 48 -20.27 -8.66 7.71
N PHE A 49 -19.04 -8.49 8.19
CA PHE A 49 -17.93 -7.96 7.40
C PHE A 49 -17.31 -9.03 6.52
N PHE A 50 -17.09 -10.23 7.06
CA PHE A 50 -16.48 -11.35 6.35
C PHE A 50 -17.21 -11.74 5.05
N GLN A 51 -18.54 -11.61 5.03
CA GLN A 51 -19.36 -11.97 3.87
C GLN A 51 -19.39 -10.91 2.77
N SER A 52 -18.93 -9.70 3.04
CA SER A 52 -18.90 -8.61 2.06
C SER A 52 -17.70 -8.73 1.13
N SER A 53 -17.94 -8.59 -0.18
CA SER A 53 -16.87 -8.54 -1.17
C SER A 53 -15.96 -7.31 -1.02
N PHE A 54 -16.50 -6.19 -0.53
CA PHE A 54 -15.72 -4.98 -0.29
C PHE A 54 -14.71 -5.19 0.82
N TYR A 55 -15.17 -5.67 1.98
CA TYR A 55 -14.31 -5.90 3.14
C TYR A 55 -13.28 -7.00 2.89
N PHE A 56 -13.58 -7.96 2.01
CA PHE A 56 -12.57 -8.91 1.54
C PHE A 56 -11.38 -8.20 0.87
N LEU A 57 -11.64 -7.27 -0.07
CA LEU A 57 -10.58 -6.51 -0.72
C LEU A 57 -9.85 -5.58 0.25
N VAL A 58 -10.59 -4.92 1.15
CA VAL A 58 -10.01 -4.08 2.20
C VAL A 58 -9.05 -4.88 3.09
N ARG A 59 -9.37 -6.13 3.44
CA ARG A 59 -8.44 -6.98 4.21
C ARG A 59 -7.22 -7.39 3.39
N PHE A 60 -7.41 -7.72 2.11
CA PHE A 60 -6.30 -8.10 1.25
C PHE A 60 -5.31 -6.95 1.12
N ASP A 61 -5.81 -5.75 0.85
CA ASP A 61 -5.03 -4.51 0.78
C ASP A 61 -4.38 -4.16 2.14
N MET A 62 -5.12 -4.24 3.25
CA MET A 62 -4.56 -4.01 4.59
C MET A 62 -3.46 -5.00 4.96
N PHE A 63 -3.61 -6.28 4.57
CA PHE A 63 -2.58 -7.30 4.78
C PHE A 63 -1.34 -7.01 3.94
N THR A 64 -1.52 -6.64 2.67
CA THR A 64 -0.44 -6.18 1.81
C THR A 64 0.30 -5.01 2.46
N ASN A 65 -0.40 -3.95 2.85
CA ASN A 65 0.21 -2.76 3.45
C ASN A 65 0.97 -3.09 4.74
N PHE A 66 0.45 -4.01 5.57
CA PHE A 66 1.17 -4.50 6.74
C PHE A 66 2.50 -5.17 6.33
N LEU A 67 2.48 -6.07 5.35
CA LEU A 67 3.69 -6.74 4.86
C LEU A 67 4.69 -5.77 4.23
N VAL A 68 4.22 -4.80 3.44
CA VAL A 68 5.08 -3.75 2.86
C VAL A 68 5.76 -2.97 3.97
N TYR A 69 5.00 -2.47 4.95
CA TYR A 69 5.57 -1.66 6.01
C TYR A 69 6.57 -2.46 6.86
N CYS A 70 6.28 -3.73 7.18
CA CYS A 70 7.26 -4.61 7.82
C CYS A 70 8.50 -4.86 6.95
N ASN A 71 8.35 -5.03 5.63
CA ASN A 71 9.48 -5.22 4.73
C ASN A 71 10.38 -3.97 4.70
N THR A 72 9.81 -2.77 4.66
CA THR A 72 10.60 -1.53 4.68
C THR A 72 11.44 -1.35 5.95
N TRP A 73 11.08 -1.99 7.06
CA TRP A 73 11.91 -1.99 8.27
C TRP A 73 13.26 -2.66 8.01
N VAL A 74 13.22 -3.86 7.43
CA VAL A 74 14.42 -4.66 7.17
C VAL A 74 15.17 -4.19 5.91
N ALA A 75 14.44 -3.81 4.86
CA ALA A 75 15.03 -3.48 3.58
C ALA A 75 15.72 -2.10 3.55
N ILE A 76 15.22 -1.16 4.35
CA ILE A 76 15.60 0.26 4.28
C ILE A 76 15.93 0.83 5.66
N ARG A 77 15.00 0.74 6.62
CA ARG A 77 15.08 1.54 7.86
C ARG A 77 16.15 1.09 8.84
N PHE A 78 16.34 -0.22 9.00
CA PHE A 78 17.32 -0.73 9.97
C PHE A 78 18.77 -0.41 9.61
N ASP A 79 19.04 -0.14 8.34
CA ASP A 79 20.38 0.22 7.86
C ASP A 79 20.79 1.64 8.25
N TYR A 80 19.82 2.53 8.50
CA TYR A 80 20.10 3.93 8.84
C TYR A 80 20.31 4.17 10.34
N ASN A 81 20.07 3.18 11.20
CA ASN A 81 20.23 3.35 12.64
C ASN A 81 21.19 2.30 13.23
N PRO A 82 22.33 2.72 13.81
CA PRO A 82 23.31 1.81 14.40
C PRO A 82 22.71 0.90 15.48
N TRP A 83 21.69 1.36 16.20
CA TRP A 83 21.04 0.58 17.25
C TRP A 83 20.16 -0.55 16.70
N THR A 84 19.79 -0.56 15.41
CA THR A 84 18.95 -1.60 14.82
C THR A 84 19.73 -2.61 13.98
N ILE A 85 21.03 -2.40 13.75
CA ILE A 85 21.86 -3.25 12.87
C ILE A 85 21.97 -4.70 13.36
N PHE A 86 21.79 -4.93 14.67
CA PHE A 86 21.74 -6.28 15.23
C PHE A 86 20.59 -7.12 14.64
N ILE A 87 19.51 -6.50 14.16
CA ILE A 87 18.35 -7.20 13.59
C ILE A 87 18.70 -7.76 12.21
N PRO A 88 19.17 -6.98 11.21
CA PRO A 88 19.69 -7.53 9.95
C PRO A 88 20.75 -8.61 10.18
N LYS A 89 21.70 -8.39 11.10
CA LYS A 89 22.71 -9.41 11.44
C LYS A 89 22.09 -10.72 11.91
N ALA A 90 21.11 -10.66 12.81
CA ALA A 90 20.44 -11.86 13.30
C ALA A 90 19.68 -12.58 12.17
N ILE A 91 18.99 -11.83 11.30
CA ILE A 91 18.25 -12.39 10.16
C ILE A 91 19.20 -13.14 9.22
N GLU A 92 20.31 -12.50 8.82
CA GLU A 92 21.27 -13.09 7.88
C GLU A 92 22.02 -14.27 8.49
N THR A 93 22.21 -14.28 9.82
CA THR A 93 22.81 -15.42 10.53
C THR A 93 21.89 -16.63 10.58
N ILE A 94 20.58 -16.42 10.79
CA ILE A 94 19.59 -17.51 10.88
C ILE A 94 19.19 -18.00 9.48
N PHE A 95 19.02 -17.08 8.53
CA PHE A 95 18.60 -17.36 7.16
C PHE A 95 19.53 -16.65 6.16
N PRO A 96 20.68 -17.27 5.81
CA PRO A 96 21.60 -16.71 4.83
C PRO A 96 20.93 -16.44 3.48
N GLY A 97 21.18 -15.28 2.90
CA GLY A 97 20.62 -14.79 1.65
C GLY A 97 19.22 -14.17 1.78
N LEU A 98 18.57 -14.24 2.94
CA LEU A 98 17.22 -13.69 3.10
C LEU A 98 17.21 -12.16 2.98
N LEU A 99 18.22 -11.45 3.49
CA LEU A 99 18.29 -9.99 3.36
C LEU A 99 18.37 -9.54 1.90
N THR A 100 19.10 -10.27 1.06
CA THR A 100 19.17 -10.03 -0.38
C THR A 100 17.78 -10.04 -1.02
N TYR A 101 16.95 -11.03 -0.70
CA TYR A 101 15.57 -11.07 -1.17
C TYR A 101 14.71 -9.97 -0.55
N LEU A 102 14.84 -9.69 0.74
CA LEU A 102 14.04 -8.66 1.41
C LEU A 102 14.34 -7.25 0.90
N LYS A 103 15.57 -6.94 0.52
CA LYS A 103 15.96 -5.66 -0.10
C LYS A 103 15.45 -5.50 -1.53
N TYR A 104 15.15 -6.60 -2.20
CA TYR A 104 14.53 -6.62 -3.53
C TYR A 104 13.00 -6.44 -3.49
N MET A 105 12.35 -6.90 -2.42
CA MET A 105 10.90 -6.89 -2.29
C MET A 105 10.21 -5.50 -2.39
N PRO A 106 10.82 -4.35 -2.03
CA PRO A 106 10.18 -3.04 -2.21
C PRO A 106 9.66 -2.78 -3.63
N TYR A 107 10.35 -3.28 -4.67
CA TYR A 107 9.92 -3.14 -6.06
C TYR A 107 8.67 -3.96 -6.37
N PHE A 108 8.60 -5.20 -5.87
CA PHE A 108 7.40 -6.03 -5.95
C PHE A 108 6.22 -5.37 -5.23
N TRP A 109 6.46 -4.84 -4.02
CA TRP A 109 5.43 -4.18 -3.21
C TRP A 109 4.90 -2.91 -3.87
N PHE A 110 5.75 -2.14 -4.54
CA PHE A 110 5.34 -0.96 -5.29
C PHE A 110 4.28 -1.30 -6.36
N HIS A 111 4.50 -2.37 -7.13
CA HIS A 111 3.52 -2.83 -8.11
C HIS A 111 2.27 -3.39 -7.43
N LEU A 112 2.42 -4.12 -6.32
CA LEU A 112 1.28 -4.68 -5.62
C LEU A 112 0.34 -3.61 -5.04
N HIS A 113 0.90 -2.53 -4.47
CA HIS A 113 0.16 -1.35 -4.01
C HIS A 113 -0.71 -0.72 -5.12
N PHE A 114 -0.15 -0.61 -6.34
CA PHE A 114 -0.92 -0.15 -7.49
C PHE A 114 -2.15 -1.01 -7.72
N TYR A 115 -1.95 -2.33 -7.80
CA TYR A 115 -3.04 -3.25 -8.13
C TYR A 115 -4.09 -3.33 -7.03
N THR A 116 -3.72 -3.32 -5.74
CA THR A 116 -4.70 -3.37 -4.65
C THR A 116 -5.56 -2.10 -4.60
N SER A 117 -4.96 -0.93 -4.79
CA SER A 117 -5.65 0.35 -4.94
C SER A 117 -6.59 0.37 -6.16
N ALA A 118 -6.09 -0.07 -7.31
CA ALA A 118 -6.87 -0.19 -8.53
C ALA A 118 -8.05 -1.16 -8.37
N LEU A 119 -7.88 -2.26 -7.65
CA LEU A 119 -8.93 -3.25 -7.39
C LEU A 119 -10.09 -2.68 -6.57
N LEU A 120 -9.81 -1.86 -5.55
CA LEU A 120 -10.87 -1.19 -4.79
C LEU A 120 -11.70 -0.25 -5.67
N THR A 121 -11.03 0.47 -6.59
CA THR A 121 -11.70 1.36 -7.54
C THR A 121 -12.46 0.57 -8.62
N ALA A 122 -11.90 -0.54 -9.11
CA ALA A 122 -12.53 -1.43 -10.08
C ALA A 122 -13.75 -2.16 -9.50
N HIS A 123 -13.66 -2.61 -8.25
CA HIS A 123 -14.78 -3.13 -7.47
C HIS A 123 -15.89 -2.10 -7.38
N ARG A 124 -15.56 -0.83 -7.12
CA ARG A 124 -16.55 0.23 -7.12
C ARG A 124 -17.17 0.48 -8.49
N LEU A 125 -16.37 0.59 -9.54
CA LEU A 125 -16.86 0.81 -10.90
C LEU A 125 -17.72 -0.34 -11.40
N SER A 126 -17.35 -1.57 -11.08
CA SER A 126 -18.13 -2.76 -11.45
C SER A 126 -19.45 -2.86 -10.69
N SER A 127 -19.51 -2.41 -9.43
CA SER A 127 -20.77 -2.31 -8.68
C SER A 127 -21.77 -1.38 -9.36
N VAL A 128 -21.26 -0.31 -9.97
CA VAL A 128 -22.03 0.71 -10.67
C VAL A 128 -22.32 0.29 -12.13
N ALA A 129 -21.41 -0.43 -12.78
CA ALA A 129 -21.57 -0.89 -14.16
C ALA A 129 -22.51 -2.09 -14.29
N PHE A 130 -22.47 -3.01 -13.33
CA PHE A 130 -23.11 -4.32 -13.44
C PHE A 130 -23.89 -4.68 -12.16
N PRO A 131 -24.90 -3.89 -11.75
CA PRO A 131 -25.55 -4.04 -10.43
C PRO A 131 -26.11 -5.45 -10.16
N TYR A 132 -26.58 -6.15 -11.19
CA TYR A 132 -27.17 -7.49 -11.03
C TYR A 132 -26.15 -8.62 -10.89
N ASN A 133 -25.04 -8.56 -11.64
CA ASN A 133 -24.06 -9.66 -11.69
C ASN A 133 -22.82 -9.40 -10.81
N TYR A 134 -22.64 -8.16 -10.38
CA TYR A 134 -21.50 -7.71 -9.59
C TYR A 134 -21.31 -8.52 -8.30
N GLU A 135 -22.35 -8.66 -7.48
CA GLU A 135 -22.19 -9.37 -6.20
C GLU A 135 -21.85 -10.85 -6.41
N LYS A 136 -22.45 -11.48 -7.43
CA LYS A 136 -22.18 -12.90 -7.76
C LYS A 136 -20.72 -13.09 -8.15
N PHE A 137 -20.17 -12.21 -8.98
CA PHE A 137 -18.77 -12.24 -9.38
C PHE A 137 -17.85 -12.07 -8.17
N TRP A 138 -17.98 -10.99 -7.39
CA TRP A 138 -17.03 -10.71 -6.32
C TRP A 138 -17.20 -11.59 -5.07
N LYS A 139 -18.34 -12.27 -4.89
CA LYS A 139 -18.52 -13.26 -3.81
C LYS A 139 -18.00 -14.64 -4.19
N SER A 140 -17.90 -14.95 -5.49
CA SER A 140 -17.39 -16.24 -5.97
C SER A 140 -15.97 -16.49 -5.47
N LEU A 141 -15.74 -17.67 -4.87
CA LEU A 141 -14.43 -18.07 -4.37
C LEU A 141 -13.40 -18.13 -5.52
N TRP A 142 -13.81 -18.64 -6.68
CA TRP A 142 -12.98 -18.69 -7.88
C TRP A 142 -12.53 -17.30 -8.33
N SER A 143 -13.45 -16.33 -8.36
CA SER A 143 -13.11 -14.96 -8.75
C SER A 143 -12.20 -14.29 -7.73
N LYS A 144 -12.44 -14.49 -6.42
CA LYS A 144 -11.57 -13.96 -5.35
C LYS A 144 -10.15 -14.50 -5.46
N SER A 145 -9.99 -15.82 -5.56
CA SER A 145 -8.69 -16.46 -5.67
C SER A 145 -7.97 -16.07 -6.96
N ALA A 146 -8.69 -16.07 -8.10
CA ALA A 146 -8.11 -15.66 -9.37
C ALA A 146 -7.62 -14.21 -9.35
N ILE A 147 -8.40 -13.28 -8.80
CA ILE A 147 -8.02 -11.87 -8.71
C ILE A 147 -6.77 -11.71 -7.82
N MET A 148 -6.74 -12.33 -6.63
CA MET A 148 -5.58 -12.27 -5.75
C MET A 148 -4.33 -12.84 -6.42
N SER A 149 -4.42 -14.03 -7.01
CA SER A 149 -3.28 -14.67 -7.66
C SER A 149 -2.79 -13.88 -8.85
N LEU A 150 -3.68 -13.39 -9.72
CA LEU A 150 -3.29 -12.56 -10.86
C LEU A 150 -2.62 -11.27 -10.40
N THR A 151 -3.15 -10.62 -9.36
CA THR A 151 -2.53 -9.41 -8.79
C THR A 151 -1.12 -9.68 -8.27
N VAL A 152 -0.89 -10.78 -7.55
CA VAL A 152 0.45 -11.15 -7.08
C VAL A 152 1.37 -11.49 -8.25
N ILE A 153 0.93 -12.30 -9.21
CA ILE A 153 1.73 -12.71 -10.37
C ILE A 153 2.12 -11.49 -11.20
N PHE A 154 1.16 -10.63 -11.58
CA PHE A 154 1.44 -9.45 -12.38
C PHE A 154 2.31 -8.42 -11.64
N SER A 155 2.26 -8.35 -10.31
CA SER A 155 3.17 -7.50 -9.54
C SER A 155 4.62 -7.95 -9.61
N HIS A 156 4.85 -9.23 -9.92
CA HIS A 156 6.19 -9.79 -10.09
C HIS A 156 6.67 -9.80 -11.54
N VAL A 157 5.85 -9.40 -12.52
CA VAL A 157 6.26 -9.39 -13.93
C VAL A 157 7.27 -8.29 -14.26
N PRO A 158 7.09 -7.02 -13.84
CA PRO A 158 8.05 -5.93 -14.15
C PRO A 158 9.46 -6.24 -13.64
N ASN A 159 9.52 -6.98 -12.55
CA ASN A 159 10.72 -7.44 -11.87
C ASN A 159 11.67 -8.32 -12.72
N TYR A 160 11.20 -8.87 -13.84
CA TYR A 160 12.01 -9.63 -14.81
C TYR A 160 12.63 -8.75 -15.90
N TRP A 161 12.45 -7.43 -15.85
CA TRP A 161 12.96 -6.52 -16.88
C TRP A 161 14.46 -6.26 -16.78
N TRP A 162 15.06 -6.55 -15.62
CA TRP A 162 16.50 -6.51 -15.42
C TRP A 162 17.00 -7.88 -14.99
N ASP A 163 18.17 -8.26 -15.49
CA ASP A 163 18.84 -9.50 -15.12
C ASP A 163 19.83 -9.22 -13.97
N GLY A 164 19.80 -10.04 -12.92
CA GLY A 164 20.76 -9.98 -11.81
C GLY A 164 20.22 -9.41 -10.50
N HIS A 165 21.11 -9.36 -9.49
CA HIS A 165 20.78 -8.86 -8.16
C HIS A 165 20.91 -7.32 -8.12
N LEU A 166 19.95 -6.65 -7.48
CA LEU A 166 20.06 -5.21 -7.18
C LEU A 166 21.02 -4.98 -6.00
N TYR A 167 20.85 -5.81 -4.99
CA TYR A 167 21.62 -5.82 -3.76
C TYR A 167 22.04 -7.25 -3.47
N GLU A 168 23.23 -7.43 -2.93
CA GLU A 168 23.67 -8.70 -2.37
C GLU A 168 24.22 -8.43 -0.97
N VAL A 169 23.66 -9.12 0.02
CA VAL A 169 24.06 -9.00 1.41
C VAL A 169 24.67 -10.31 1.86
N PHE A 170 25.85 -10.23 2.47
CA PHE A 170 26.54 -11.38 3.03
C PHE A 170 27.48 -10.96 4.17
N PHE A 171 27.99 -11.96 4.88
CA PHE A 171 29.03 -11.74 5.88
C PHE A 171 30.42 -11.83 5.26
N GLU A 172 31.22 -10.80 5.47
CA GLU A 172 32.64 -10.80 5.13
C GLU A 172 33.44 -10.43 6.39
N ASN A 173 34.35 -11.32 6.82
CA ASN A 173 35.19 -11.11 8.01
C ASN A 173 34.43 -10.75 9.30
N GLY A 174 33.20 -11.27 9.47
CA GLY A 174 32.35 -11.00 10.64
C GLY A 174 31.60 -9.67 10.59
N GLN A 175 31.72 -8.91 9.51
CA GLN A 175 30.95 -7.69 9.24
C GLN A 175 29.86 -7.95 8.21
N LEU A 176 28.74 -7.24 8.34
CA LEU A 176 27.64 -7.32 7.38
C LEU A 176 27.91 -6.36 6.22
N VAL A 177 28.13 -6.92 5.03
CA VAL A 177 28.46 -6.16 3.83
C VAL A 177 27.28 -6.19 2.86
N CYS A 178 26.95 -5.03 2.29
CA CYS A 178 25.95 -4.89 1.25
C CYS A 178 26.63 -4.41 -0.04
N ILE A 179 26.62 -5.27 -1.05
CA ILE A 179 27.00 -4.95 -2.42
C ILE A 179 25.78 -4.39 -3.14
N THR A 180 25.94 -3.24 -3.77
CA THR A 180 24.91 -2.61 -4.60
C THR A 180 25.39 -2.55 -6.04
N TYR A 181 24.63 -3.13 -6.96
CA TYR A 181 24.93 -3.10 -8.39
C TYR A 181 24.29 -1.85 -9.01
N LEU A 182 25.07 -0.80 -9.21
CA LEU A 182 24.56 0.54 -9.55
C LEU A 182 23.82 0.56 -10.88
N LYS A 183 24.29 -0.20 -11.87
CA LYS A 183 23.64 -0.31 -13.17
C LYS A 183 22.24 -0.94 -13.07
N HIS A 184 22.14 -2.10 -12.43
CA HIS A 184 20.85 -2.77 -12.22
C HIS A 184 19.91 -1.93 -11.35
N LEU A 185 20.46 -1.21 -10.36
CA LEU A 185 19.72 -0.27 -9.54
C LEU A 185 19.15 0.88 -10.38
N GLN A 186 19.94 1.47 -11.27
CA GLN A 186 19.47 2.52 -12.18
C GLN A 186 18.38 2.00 -13.12
N ASP A 187 18.57 0.83 -13.74
CA ASP A 187 17.57 0.19 -14.61
C ASP A 187 16.25 -0.03 -13.85
N SER A 188 16.31 -0.42 -12.58
CA SER A 188 15.14 -0.60 -11.73
C SER A 188 14.43 0.72 -11.42
N TYR A 189 15.16 1.81 -11.18
CA TYR A 189 14.57 3.14 -10.97
C TYR A 189 13.89 3.64 -12.24
N ASP A 190 14.50 3.39 -13.40
CA ASP A 190 13.93 3.77 -14.69
C ASP A 190 12.62 3.03 -14.97
N LEU A 191 12.60 1.73 -14.71
CA LEU A 191 11.38 0.94 -14.85
C LEU A 191 10.28 1.39 -13.90
N VAL A 192 10.60 1.58 -12.60
CA VAL A 192 9.63 2.07 -11.61
C VAL A 192 9.09 3.44 -12.03
N GLY A 193 9.93 4.30 -12.58
CA GLY A 193 9.53 5.60 -13.12
C GLY A 193 8.54 5.48 -14.28
N VAL A 194 8.84 4.65 -15.28
CA VAL A 194 7.94 4.38 -16.42
C VAL A 194 6.62 3.79 -15.94
N CYS A 195 6.65 2.79 -15.07
CA CYS A 195 5.46 2.21 -14.47
C CYS A 195 4.66 3.25 -13.69
N SER A 196 5.31 4.15 -12.95
CA SER A 196 4.65 5.24 -12.21
C SER A 196 3.87 6.16 -13.14
N VAL A 197 4.42 6.52 -14.31
CA VAL A 197 3.72 7.34 -15.32
C VAL A 197 2.48 6.61 -15.86
N ILE A 198 2.60 5.32 -16.16
CA ILE A 198 1.47 4.50 -16.62
C ILE A 198 0.39 4.42 -15.53
N TYR A 199 0.80 4.16 -14.29
CA TYR A 199 -0.08 4.04 -13.12
C TYR A 199 -0.78 5.36 -12.80
N PHE A 200 -0.09 6.48 -12.97
CA PHE A 200 -0.65 7.82 -12.85
C PHE A 200 -1.78 8.04 -13.85
N GLY A 201 -1.54 7.79 -15.14
CA GLY A 201 -2.56 7.95 -16.18
C GLY A 201 -3.76 7.02 -15.99
N PHE A 202 -3.50 5.78 -15.57
CA PHE A 202 -4.56 4.81 -15.26
C PHE A 202 -5.42 5.24 -14.08
N ASN A 203 -4.81 5.67 -12.96
CA ASN A 203 -5.53 6.16 -11.79
C ASN A 203 -6.33 7.41 -12.10
N LEU A 204 -5.77 8.35 -12.86
CA LEU A 204 -6.49 9.54 -13.28
C LEU A 204 -7.76 9.19 -14.08
N THR A 205 -7.65 8.21 -14.99
CA THR A 205 -8.78 7.72 -15.78
C THR A 205 -9.83 7.02 -14.91
N LEU A 206 -9.40 6.17 -13.98
CA LEU A 206 -10.30 5.51 -13.03
C LEU A 206 -11.02 6.51 -12.13
N PHE A 207 -10.30 7.51 -11.62
CA PHE A 207 -10.83 8.57 -10.77
C PHE A 207 -11.89 9.40 -11.50
N TYR A 208 -11.59 9.82 -12.73
CA TYR A 208 -12.54 10.55 -13.58
C TYR A 208 -13.81 9.72 -13.86
N LYS A 209 -13.66 8.42 -14.19
CA LYS A 209 -14.80 7.53 -14.41
C LYS A 209 -15.62 7.31 -13.14
N ALA A 210 -14.97 7.14 -11.99
CA ALA A 210 -15.63 6.89 -10.71
C ALA A 210 -16.45 8.09 -10.23
N THR A 211 -15.92 9.31 -10.39
CA THR A 211 -16.63 10.55 -10.05
C THR A 211 -17.84 10.78 -10.95
N ARG A 212 -17.68 10.65 -12.29
CA ARG A 212 -18.78 10.84 -13.25
C ARG A 212 -19.88 9.80 -13.14
N LYS A 213 -19.56 8.54 -12.85
CA LYS A 213 -20.56 7.46 -12.77
C LYS A 213 -21.27 7.40 -11.41
N THR A 214 -20.66 7.98 -10.37
CA THR A 214 -21.31 8.09 -9.05
C THR A 214 -22.44 9.12 -9.06
N SER A 215 -22.34 10.21 -9.85
CA SER A 215 -23.40 11.22 -9.95
C SER A 215 -24.67 10.71 -10.64
N SER A 216 -24.58 9.67 -11.47
CA SER A 216 -25.73 9.12 -12.22
C SER A 216 -26.57 8.09 -11.45
N PHE A 217 -26.13 7.63 -10.27
CA PHE A 217 -26.76 6.51 -9.52
C PHE A 217 -27.76 6.95 -8.44
N ILE A 218 -28.47 8.06 -8.65
CA ILE A 218 -29.39 8.65 -7.66
C ILE A 218 -30.68 7.82 -7.45
N ILE A 219 -30.88 6.70 -8.17
CA ILE A 219 -32.17 6.00 -8.31
C ILE A 219 -32.36 4.79 -7.34
N GLU A 220 -31.42 4.48 -6.45
CA GLU A 220 -31.59 3.36 -5.50
C GLU A 220 -32.18 3.75 -4.11
N SER A 221 -32.82 2.79 -3.45
CA SER A 221 -33.41 2.89 -2.09
C SER A 221 -32.47 3.57 -1.07
N ASN A 222 -33.03 4.37 -0.16
CA ASN A 222 -32.28 5.23 0.78
C ASN A 222 -31.19 4.51 1.61
N GLN A 223 -31.42 3.26 2.04
CA GLN A 223 -30.42 2.48 2.80
C GLN A 223 -29.25 1.99 1.93
N LYS A 224 -29.53 1.40 0.75
CA LYS A 224 -28.48 0.99 -0.19
C LYS A 224 -27.67 2.20 -0.64
N LYS A 225 -28.33 3.35 -0.84
CA LYS A 225 -27.69 4.63 -1.19
C LYS A 225 -26.67 5.09 -0.13
N GLU A 226 -26.97 4.97 1.17
CA GLU A 226 -26.03 5.39 2.23
C GLU A 226 -24.79 4.49 2.29
N ILE A 227 -24.96 3.16 2.16
CA ILE A 227 -23.85 2.20 2.16
C ILE A 227 -22.94 2.44 0.94
N THR A 228 -23.55 2.53 -0.24
CA THR A 228 -22.90 2.79 -1.51
C THR A 228 -22.12 4.11 -1.50
N ARG A 229 -22.67 5.18 -0.91
CA ARG A 229 -21.99 6.48 -0.78
C ARG A 229 -20.75 6.41 0.13
N LYS A 230 -20.81 5.64 1.23
CA LYS A 230 -19.67 5.43 2.15
C LYS A 230 -18.55 4.66 1.48
N MET A 231 -18.87 3.53 0.85
CA MET A 231 -17.90 2.73 0.11
C MET A 231 -17.22 3.55 -0.99
N ASN A 232 -17.98 4.42 -1.67
CA ASN A 232 -17.41 5.33 -2.67
C ASN A 232 -16.45 6.35 -2.07
N LYS A 233 -16.77 6.94 -0.91
CA LYS A 233 -15.85 7.87 -0.22
C LYS A 233 -14.55 7.18 0.18
N ILE A 234 -14.64 5.98 0.77
CA ILE A 234 -13.46 5.20 1.18
C ILE A 234 -12.57 4.91 -0.03
N ALA A 235 -13.13 4.33 -1.09
CA ALA A 235 -12.37 3.98 -2.30
C ALA A 235 -11.78 5.22 -2.98
N LEU A 236 -12.54 6.31 -3.07
CA LEU A 236 -12.07 7.55 -3.72
C LEU A 236 -10.98 8.23 -2.89
N THR A 237 -11.14 8.34 -1.57
CA THR A 237 -10.10 8.89 -0.70
C THR A 237 -8.84 8.05 -0.76
N TYR A 238 -8.96 6.72 -0.71
CA TYR A 238 -7.80 5.83 -0.80
C TYR A 238 -7.08 5.95 -2.14
N ALA A 239 -7.82 6.00 -3.25
CA ALA A 239 -7.26 6.26 -4.57
C ALA A 239 -6.58 7.65 -4.66
N THR A 240 -7.11 8.67 -3.99
CA THR A 240 -6.46 9.99 -3.90
C THR A 240 -5.15 9.93 -3.12
N VAL A 241 -5.09 9.19 -2.01
CA VAL A 241 -3.83 9.03 -1.26
C VAL A 241 -2.79 8.30 -2.10
N TYR A 242 -3.19 7.22 -2.78
CA TYR A 242 -2.31 6.51 -3.72
C TYR A 242 -1.82 7.40 -4.86
N PHE A 243 -2.70 8.25 -5.39
CA PHE A 243 -2.36 9.20 -6.44
C PHE A 243 -1.24 10.16 -6.01
N LEU A 244 -1.19 10.56 -4.72
CA LEU A 244 -0.10 11.40 -4.20
C LEU A 244 1.24 10.67 -4.20
N GLU A 245 1.28 9.40 -3.78
CA GLU A 245 2.49 8.56 -3.81
C GLU A 245 3.02 8.44 -5.26
N VAL A 246 2.15 8.10 -6.20
CA VAL A 246 2.55 7.95 -7.61
C VAL A 246 2.96 9.27 -8.23
N THR A 247 2.27 10.37 -7.90
CA THR A 247 2.66 11.72 -8.37
C THR A 247 4.07 12.06 -7.90
N TRP A 248 4.38 11.75 -6.65
CA TRP A 248 5.73 11.97 -6.12
C TRP A 248 6.77 11.07 -6.78
N SER A 249 6.43 9.81 -7.08
CA SER A 249 7.29 8.90 -7.84
C SER A 249 7.60 9.42 -9.26
N VAL A 250 6.58 9.91 -9.97
CA VAL A 250 6.75 10.54 -11.30
C VAL A 250 7.62 11.80 -11.21
N PHE A 251 7.41 12.62 -10.18
CA PHE A 251 8.21 13.81 -9.94
C PHE A 251 9.68 13.46 -9.66
N ASN A 252 9.93 12.42 -8.86
CA ASN A 252 11.28 11.93 -8.58
C ASN A 252 11.96 11.42 -9.85
N PHE A 253 11.25 10.61 -10.64
CA PHE A 253 11.73 10.13 -11.93
C PHE A 253 12.06 11.29 -12.88
N ALA A 254 11.16 12.27 -13.03
CA ALA A 254 11.42 13.45 -13.87
C ALA A 254 12.66 14.22 -13.40
N ASN A 255 12.85 14.36 -12.09
CA ASN A 255 14.02 15.04 -11.54
C ASN A 255 15.33 14.29 -11.80
N ASN A 256 15.34 12.95 -11.77
CA ASN A 256 16.54 12.18 -12.08
C ASN A 256 17.07 12.45 -13.50
N TYR A 257 16.17 12.72 -14.46
CA TYR A 257 16.53 13.02 -15.85
C TYR A 257 16.81 14.50 -16.10
N LEU A 258 15.94 15.37 -15.59
CA LEU A 258 15.96 16.81 -15.90
C LEU A 258 16.82 17.62 -14.92
N GLN A 259 17.18 17.03 -13.78
CA GLN A 259 17.99 17.64 -12.71
C GLN A 259 17.55 19.06 -12.33
N PHE A 260 16.24 19.31 -12.34
CA PHE A 260 15.70 20.64 -12.10
C PHE A 260 15.70 21.04 -10.61
N LEU A 261 15.83 20.08 -9.69
CA LEU A 261 15.95 20.36 -8.26
C LEU A 261 17.40 20.69 -7.86
N PRO A 262 17.63 21.75 -7.06
CA PRO A 262 18.93 22.01 -6.47
C PRO A 262 19.35 20.88 -5.52
N LEU A 263 20.66 20.66 -5.40
CA LEU A 263 21.26 19.59 -4.58
C LEU A 263 20.73 19.54 -3.14
N SER A 264 20.44 20.71 -2.55
CA SER A 264 19.85 20.81 -1.20
C SER A 264 18.47 20.16 -1.09
N LEU A 265 17.65 20.20 -2.15
CA LEU A 265 16.32 19.60 -2.20
C LEU A 265 16.34 18.12 -2.63
N GLN A 266 17.40 17.67 -3.30
CA GLN A 266 17.51 16.26 -3.73
C GLN A 266 17.57 15.29 -2.54
N ARG A 267 18.27 15.64 -1.46
CA ARG A 267 18.28 14.83 -0.22
C ARG A 267 16.88 14.68 0.40
N TRP A 268 16.08 15.73 0.35
CA TRP A 268 14.70 15.71 0.84
C TRP A 268 13.76 14.97 -0.10
N ASN A 269 14.07 14.89 -1.40
CA ASN A 269 13.21 14.27 -2.39
C ASN A 269 13.04 12.75 -2.16
N ASN A 270 14.14 12.04 -1.91
CA ASN A 270 14.10 10.60 -1.59
C ASN A 270 13.43 10.33 -0.23
N LEU A 271 13.70 11.17 0.77
CA LEU A 271 12.98 11.13 2.04
C LEU A 271 11.48 11.33 1.84
N ALA A 272 11.08 12.35 1.10
CA ALA A 272 9.68 12.65 0.83
C ALA A 272 8.97 11.50 0.10
N LEU A 273 9.67 10.75 -0.76
CA LEU A 273 9.12 9.54 -1.38
C LEU A 273 8.80 8.46 -0.33
N THR A 274 9.71 8.20 0.62
CA THR A 274 9.45 7.23 1.70
C THR A 274 8.29 7.66 2.60
N PHE A 275 8.18 8.96 2.91
CA PHE A 275 7.02 9.51 3.64
C PHE A 275 5.72 9.40 2.83
N ALA A 276 5.74 9.69 1.53
CA ALA A 276 4.56 9.57 0.68
C ALA A 276 4.07 8.12 0.61
N SER A 277 5.00 7.16 0.52
CA SER A 277 4.68 5.73 0.55
C SER A 277 4.11 5.32 1.92
N ASP A 278 4.66 5.82 3.03
CA ASP A 278 4.10 5.57 4.37
C ASP A 278 2.69 6.13 4.52
N VAL A 279 2.44 7.35 4.03
CA VAL A 279 1.10 7.96 4.07
C VAL A 279 0.12 7.06 3.35
N PHE A 280 0.46 6.52 2.17
CA PHE A 280 -0.41 5.57 1.48
C PHE A 280 -0.59 4.27 2.27
N THR A 281 0.52 3.58 2.56
CA THR A 281 0.56 2.27 3.23
C THR A 281 -0.23 2.27 4.54
N LEU A 282 -0.08 3.33 5.33
CA LEU A 282 -0.66 3.42 6.66
C LEU A 282 -2.05 4.07 6.69
N SER A 283 -2.53 4.68 5.61
CA SER A 283 -3.78 5.48 5.60
C SER A 283 -5.07 4.68 5.76
N LEU A 284 -5.12 3.45 5.24
CA LEU A 284 -6.35 2.66 5.14
C LEU A 284 -7.12 2.53 6.47
N PRO A 285 -6.52 2.11 7.60
CA PRO A 285 -7.25 2.03 8.88
C PRO A 285 -7.85 3.38 9.30
N TYR A 286 -7.16 4.49 9.08
CA TYR A 286 -7.66 5.82 9.41
C TYR A 286 -8.81 6.25 8.49
N ILE A 287 -8.72 5.96 7.19
CA ILE A 287 -9.81 6.22 6.24
C ILE A 287 -11.07 5.43 6.63
N LEU A 288 -10.90 4.16 7.01
CA LEU A 288 -12.00 3.33 7.51
C LEU A 288 -12.57 3.88 8.83
N ALA A 289 -11.71 4.30 9.76
CA ALA A 289 -12.14 4.90 11.03
C ALA A 289 -12.99 6.18 10.82
N ILE A 290 -12.68 6.98 9.80
CA ILE A 290 -13.38 8.24 9.51
C ILE A 290 -14.71 7.97 8.77
N TYR A 291 -14.67 7.18 7.69
CA TYR A 291 -15.80 7.07 6.76
C TYR A 291 -16.72 5.87 7.01
N ASP A 292 -16.24 4.82 7.68
CA ASP A 292 -17.00 3.59 7.89
C ASP A 292 -17.69 3.56 9.27
N LYS A 293 -18.97 3.95 9.28
CA LYS A 293 -19.81 3.88 10.49
C LYS A 293 -19.93 2.47 11.06
N ASN A 294 -19.88 1.42 10.24
CA ASN A 294 -20.03 0.05 10.74
C ASN A 294 -18.79 -0.37 11.52
N ILE A 295 -17.60 -0.03 11.01
CA ILE A 295 -16.34 -0.27 11.71
C ILE A 295 -16.28 0.55 12.99
N ARG A 296 -16.65 1.84 12.94
CA ARG A 296 -16.73 2.67 14.15
C ARG A 296 -17.65 2.09 15.22
N ARG A 297 -18.85 1.63 14.86
CA ARG A 297 -19.76 0.94 15.79
C ARG A 297 -19.14 -0.33 16.35
N ALA A 298 -18.42 -1.08 15.51
CA ALA A 298 -17.74 -2.29 15.91
C ALA A 298 -16.57 -2.04 16.89
N LEU A 299 -15.97 -0.85 16.87
CA LEU A 299 -14.90 -0.40 17.76
C LEU A 299 -15.44 0.23 19.06
N CYS A 300 -16.41 1.14 18.94
CA CYS A 300 -16.91 1.95 20.05
C CYS A 300 -18.15 1.37 20.76
N GLY A 301 -18.69 0.23 20.29
CA GLY A 301 -19.87 -0.41 20.91
C GLY A 301 -21.17 0.38 20.74
N GLU A 302 -21.25 1.31 19.79
CA GLU A 302 -22.45 2.13 19.55
C GLU A 302 -23.68 1.26 19.22
N ALA A 303 -24.76 1.42 20.00
CA ALA A 303 -26.01 0.68 19.83
C ALA A 303 -26.69 0.97 18.47
N LYS A 304 -27.37 -0.03 17.90
CA LYS A 304 -28.21 0.18 16.70
C LYS A 304 -29.32 1.18 17.05
N PRO A 305 -29.55 2.25 16.26
CA PRO A 305 -30.75 3.06 16.43
C PRO A 305 -31.97 2.19 16.20
N SER A 306 -32.92 2.21 17.13
CA SER A 306 -34.21 1.52 17.01
C SER A 306 -34.94 2.08 15.80
N THR A 307 -35.18 1.26 14.79
CA THR A 307 -36.18 1.56 13.77
C THR A 307 -37.54 1.56 14.46
N ASN A 308 -38.05 2.75 14.80
CA ASN A 308 -39.45 2.93 15.19
C ASN A 308 -40.32 2.58 13.99
N THR A 309 -40.83 1.36 13.97
CA THR A 309 -41.97 0.99 13.15
C THR A 309 -43.19 1.67 13.76
N THR A 310 -43.48 2.91 13.37
CA THR A 310 -44.84 3.45 13.51
C THR A 310 -45.72 2.69 12.53
N GLY A 311 -46.22 1.54 12.99
CA GLY A 311 -47.32 0.84 12.35
C GLY A 311 -48.53 1.76 12.35
N LEU A 312 -49.07 1.98 11.15
CA LEU A 312 -50.45 2.37 10.96
C LEU A 312 -51.34 1.45 11.81
N PHE A 313 -52.01 2.00 12.81
CA PHE A 313 -53.29 1.48 13.25
C PHE A 313 -54.36 2.28 12.51
N VAL A 314 -54.81 1.73 11.39
CA VAL A 314 -56.17 1.94 10.90
C VAL A 314 -57.04 1.05 11.78
N THR A 315 -57.91 1.65 12.59
CA THR A 315 -59.06 0.95 13.16
C THR A 315 -60.31 1.55 12.53
N SER A 316 -60.94 0.68 11.73
CA SER A 316 -62.39 0.53 11.48
C SER A 316 -63.33 1.67 11.85
#